data_AF-A0A672KDD4-F1
#
_entry.id   AF-A0A672KDD4-F1
#
_cell.length_a   1.000
_cell.length_b   1.000
_cell.length_c   1.000
_cell.angle_alpha   90.00
_cell.angle_beta   90.00
_cell.angle_gamma   90.00
#
_symmetry.space_group_name_H-M   'P 1'
#
loop_
_entity.id
_entity.type
_entity.pdbx_description
1 polymer ?
#
loop_
_entity_poly.entity_id
_entity_poly.type
_entity_poly.pdbx_seq_one_letter_code
_entity_poly.pdbx_strand_id
1 'polypeptide(L)'
;ITTHSAVAMEIVYPADIKGDKRKASVLLLMDSIGKNIEPQKLFPRQRVLALHCRNTERVHELFTNDDLGSPQCIIIHTGTNDLHRLNEGTAKAMHEMAEKASQTFPTSRVLISTLLPRLDVPPSVIDQINEEVRHSCSSLPNVHLVHHSSVRPWHLYDGLHLNQDGVRIFAKAIKDVALGPILLNP
;
A
#
# COMPACT_ATOMS: atom_id res chain seq x y z
N ILE A 1 -17.50 21.69 21.93
CA ILE A 1 -16.79 20.42 21.66
C ILE A 1 -17.35 19.92 20.34
N THR A 2 -16.63 20.17 19.24
CA THR A 2 -17.15 19.97 17.88
C THR A 2 -16.44 18.78 17.27
N THR A 3 -17.09 17.62 17.30
CA THR A 3 -16.63 16.39 16.64
C THR A 3 -16.65 16.59 15.13
N HIS A 4 -15.48 16.73 14.52
CA HIS A 4 -15.35 16.67 13.07
C HIS A 4 -15.36 15.19 12.65
N SER A 5 -16.54 14.71 12.25
CA SER A 5 -16.68 13.46 11.51
C SER A 5 -16.02 13.63 10.15
N ALA A 6 -14.86 13.02 9.97
CA ALA A 6 -14.25 12.87 8.65
C ALA A 6 -15.04 11.81 7.88
N VAL A 7 -15.65 12.23 6.78
CA VAL A 7 -16.36 11.32 5.86
C VAL A 7 -15.33 10.34 5.29
N ALA A 8 -15.37 9.10 5.76
CA ALA A 8 -14.68 8.00 5.11
C ALA A 8 -15.32 7.81 3.73
N MET A 9 -14.56 8.02 2.66
CA MET A 9 -14.98 7.59 1.34
C MET A 9 -14.75 6.08 1.26
N GLU A 10 -15.72 5.32 1.76
CA GLU A 10 -15.76 3.86 1.67
C GLU A 10 -16.14 3.49 0.22
N ILE A 11 -15.15 3.22 -0.64
CA ILE A 11 -15.44 2.61 -1.94
C ILE A 11 -15.60 1.10 -1.72
N VAL A 12 -16.80 0.70 -1.30
CA VAL A 12 -17.21 -0.71 -1.30
C VAL A 12 -17.63 -1.07 -2.73
N TYR A 13 -16.80 -1.84 -3.44
CA TYR A 13 -17.21 -2.39 -4.73
C TYR A 13 -18.28 -3.48 -4.52
N PRO A 14 -19.48 -3.36 -5.11
CA PRO A 14 -20.55 -4.32 -4.92
C PRO A 14 -20.27 -5.57 -5.75
N ALA A 15 -19.80 -6.63 -5.10
CA ALA A 15 -20.04 -7.99 -5.55
C ALA A 15 -20.89 -8.68 -4.48
N ASP A 16 -22.20 -8.76 -4.76
CA ASP A 16 -23.21 -9.57 -4.08
C ASP A 16 -23.27 -9.50 -2.54
N ILE A 17 -23.93 -8.45 -2.04
CA ILE A 17 -24.51 -8.46 -0.69
C ILE A 17 -25.85 -9.21 -0.75
N LYS A 18 -25.76 -10.54 -0.84
CA LYS A 18 -26.75 -11.44 -0.23
C LYS A 18 -26.01 -12.66 0.33
N GLY A 19 -25.68 -12.57 1.62
CA GLY A 19 -25.41 -13.73 2.45
C GLY A 19 -24.03 -14.38 2.30
N ASP A 20 -22.94 -13.68 2.66
CA ASP A 20 -21.86 -14.36 3.38
C ASP A 20 -20.98 -13.37 4.15
N LYS A 21 -20.85 -13.58 5.47
CA LYS A 21 -19.92 -12.88 6.37
C LYS A 21 -18.46 -13.33 6.14
N ARG A 22 -18.06 -13.63 4.91
CA ARG A 22 -16.66 -13.96 4.60
C ARG A 22 -15.86 -12.66 4.51
N LYS A 23 -14.97 -12.48 5.49
CA LYS A 23 -13.98 -11.39 5.59
C LYS A 23 -13.22 -11.22 4.27
N ALA A 24 -12.85 -9.99 3.92
CA ALA A 24 -12.09 -9.69 2.69
C ALA A 24 -10.82 -10.54 2.61
N SER A 25 -10.49 -11.09 1.44
CA SER A 25 -9.27 -11.88 1.25
C SER A 25 -8.07 -10.99 0.93
N VAL A 26 -8.30 -9.80 0.35
CA VAL A 26 -7.26 -8.81 0.07
C VAL A 26 -7.65 -7.47 0.69
N LEU A 27 -6.71 -6.84 1.38
CA LEU A 27 -6.83 -5.49 1.90
C LEU A 27 -5.86 -4.57 1.14
N LEU A 28 -6.36 -3.53 0.48
CA LEU A 28 -5.57 -2.50 -0.19
C LEU A 28 -5.61 -1.21 0.65
N LEU A 29 -4.46 -0.75 1.10
CA LEU A 29 -4.27 0.46 1.91
C LEU A 29 -3.40 1.43 1.11
N MET A 30 -4.02 2.35 0.39
CA MET A 30 -3.30 3.15 -0.61
C MET A 30 -3.60 4.65 -0.52
N ASP A 31 -2.60 5.47 -0.79
CA ASP A 31 -2.76 6.92 -0.98
C ASP A 31 -3.53 7.25 -2.28
N SER A 32 -3.41 8.49 -2.78
CA SER A 32 -4.13 8.91 -3.99
C SER A 32 -3.74 8.13 -5.25
N ILE A 33 -2.56 7.48 -5.28
CA ILE A 33 -2.12 6.62 -6.39
C ILE A 33 -3.07 5.43 -6.58
N GLY A 34 -3.62 4.90 -5.48
CA GLY A 34 -4.53 3.76 -5.50
C GLY A 34 -5.88 4.05 -6.17
N LYS A 35 -6.26 5.32 -6.35
CA LYS A 35 -7.58 5.72 -6.88
C LYS A 35 -7.88 5.15 -8.27
N ASN A 36 -6.84 4.99 -9.10
CA ASN A 36 -6.98 4.54 -10.48
C ASN A 36 -6.70 3.04 -10.65
N ILE A 37 -6.40 2.31 -9.56
CA ILE A 37 -6.33 0.86 -9.59
C ILE A 37 -7.74 0.31 -9.68
N GLU A 38 -7.92 -0.73 -10.51
CA GLU A 38 -9.15 -1.50 -10.59
C GLU A 38 -8.96 -2.84 -9.84
N PRO A 39 -9.35 -2.95 -8.55
CA PRO A 39 -8.97 -4.10 -7.72
C PRO A 39 -9.48 -5.44 -8.28
N GLN A 40 -10.64 -5.42 -8.93
CA GLN A 40 -11.25 -6.59 -9.57
C GLN A 40 -10.44 -7.12 -10.76
N LYS A 41 -9.66 -6.27 -11.43
CA LYS A 41 -8.73 -6.69 -12.49
C LYS A 41 -7.43 -7.27 -11.93
N LEU A 42 -6.96 -6.75 -10.79
CA LEU A 42 -5.74 -7.23 -10.13
C LEU A 42 -5.98 -8.59 -9.48
N PHE A 43 -7.08 -8.73 -8.75
CA PHE A 43 -7.42 -9.91 -7.95
C PHE A 43 -8.78 -10.48 -8.38
N PRO A 44 -8.85 -11.08 -9.58
CA PRO A 44 -10.11 -11.65 -10.05
C PRO A 44 -10.57 -12.74 -9.09
N ARG A 45 -11.87 -12.75 -8.78
CA ARG A 45 -12.54 -13.72 -7.87
C ARG A 45 -12.14 -13.62 -6.40
N GLN A 46 -11.41 -12.58 -6.00
CA GLN A 46 -11.08 -12.31 -4.61
C GLN A 46 -11.95 -11.18 -4.06
N ARG A 47 -12.28 -11.22 -2.77
CA ARG A 47 -12.97 -10.11 -2.09
C ARG A 47 -11.93 -9.10 -1.67
N VAL A 48 -11.93 -7.93 -2.30
CA VAL A 48 -10.98 -6.85 -2.01
C VAL A 48 -11.67 -5.75 -1.22
N LEU A 49 -11.09 -5.39 -0.06
CA LEU A 49 -11.41 -4.16 0.66
C LEU A 49 -10.33 -3.14 0.34
N ALA A 50 -10.71 -1.97 -0.19
CA ALA A 50 -9.78 -0.89 -0.50
C ALA A 50 -10.09 0.32 0.38
N LEU A 51 -9.09 0.76 1.16
CA LEU A 51 -9.19 1.91 2.05
C LEU A 51 -8.14 2.95 1.66
N HIS A 52 -8.56 4.21 1.66
CA HIS A 52 -7.66 5.32 1.38
C HIS A 52 -6.79 5.66 2.59
N CYS A 53 -5.47 5.64 2.41
CA CYS A 53 -4.46 5.86 3.43
C CYS A 53 -3.51 6.98 2.99
N ARG A 54 -3.86 8.22 3.37
CA ARG A 54 -3.11 9.41 2.97
C ARG A 54 -1.64 9.42 3.40
N ASN A 55 -1.31 8.74 4.50
CA ASN A 55 0.02 8.69 5.12
C ASN A 55 0.17 7.42 5.98
N THR A 56 1.38 7.17 6.50
CA THR A 56 1.66 6.01 7.37
C THR A 56 0.85 6.03 8.66
N GLU A 57 0.64 7.21 9.26
CA GLU A 57 -0.16 7.41 10.47
C GLU A 57 -1.60 6.88 10.32
N ARG A 58 -2.25 7.13 9.18
CA ARG A 58 -3.60 6.61 8.92
C ARG A 58 -3.63 5.08 8.86
N VAL A 59 -2.56 4.44 8.39
CA VAL A 59 -2.45 2.97 8.39
C VAL A 59 -2.36 2.46 9.83
N HIS A 60 -1.56 3.11 10.69
CA HIS A 60 -1.48 2.77 12.11
C HIS A 60 -2.82 2.89 12.83
N GLU A 61 -3.58 3.97 12.57
CA GLU A 61 -4.92 4.16 13.12
C GLU A 61 -5.84 3.00 12.73
N LEU A 62 -5.88 2.63 11.44
CA LEU A 62 -6.70 1.52 10.93
C LEU A 62 -6.34 0.19 11.62
N PHE A 63 -5.05 -0.10 11.77
CA PHE A 63 -4.61 -1.33 12.45
C PHE A 63 -4.86 -1.33 13.97
N THR A 64 -5.17 -0.18 14.55
CA THR A 64 -5.41 -0.06 16.00
C THR A 64 -6.90 -0.03 16.32
N ASN A 65 -7.71 0.64 15.51
CA ASN A 65 -9.07 1.03 15.88
C ASN A 65 -10.15 0.26 15.10
N ASP A 66 -9.83 -0.34 13.95
CA ASP A 66 -10.81 -0.93 13.04
C ASP A 66 -10.71 -2.46 13.00
N ASP A 67 -11.86 -3.16 12.94
CA ASP A 67 -11.89 -4.60 12.64
C ASP A 67 -11.77 -4.81 11.13
N LEU A 68 -10.54 -5.01 10.67
CA LEU A 68 -10.21 -5.28 9.27
C LEU A 68 -10.35 -6.77 8.90
N GLY A 69 -10.83 -7.59 9.84
CA GLY A 69 -10.97 -9.02 9.67
C GLY A 69 -9.64 -9.76 9.69
N SER A 70 -9.48 -10.71 8.79
CA SER A 70 -8.33 -11.62 8.71
C SER A 70 -7.96 -11.83 7.25
N PRO A 71 -7.48 -10.77 6.55
CA PRO A 71 -7.17 -10.84 5.13
C PRO A 71 -6.02 -11.83 4.88
N GLN A 72 -6.00 -12.47 3.71
CA GLN A 72 -4.89 -13.34 3.31
C GLN A 72 -3.72 -12.53 2.76
N CYS A 73 -4.01 -11.39 2.13
CA CYS A 73 -3.01 -10.48 1.59
C CYS A 73 -3.35 -9.03 1.96
N ILE A 74 -2.34 -8.28 2.40
CA ILE A 74 -2.44 -6.86 2.71
C ILE A 74 -1.43 -6.14 1.83
N ILE A 75 -1.86 -5.11 1.10
CA ILE A 75 -0.98 -4.32 0.23
C ILE A 75 -1.06 -2.87 0.69
N ILE A 76 0.09 -2.31 1.01
CA ILE A 76 0.21 -0.96 1.56
C ILE A 76 1.04 -0.12 0.59
N HIS A 77 0.45 0.97 0.09
CA HIS A 77 1.15 1.99 -0.70
C HIS A 77 0.84 3.38 -0.15
N THR A 78 1.75 3.88 0.68
CA THR A 78 1.65 5.22 1.25
C THR A 78 3.04 5.71 1.63
N GLY A 79 3.16 6.91 2.20
CA GLY A 79 4.43 7.52 2.61
C GLY A 79 4.89 8.66 1.71
N THR A 80 4.31 8.81 0.51
CA THR A 80 4.67 9.93 -0.39
C THR A 80 4.27 11.29 0.19
N ASN A 81 3.18 11.37 0.95
CA ASN A 81 2.78 12.58 1.68
C ASN A 81 3.57 12.78 2.99
N ASP A 82 4.23 11.74 3.50
CA ASP A 82 5.11 11.86 4.66
C ASP A 82 6.46 12.49 4.30
N LEU A 83 6.86 12.49 3.01
CA LEU A 83 8.11 13.11 2.54
C LEU A 83 8.22 14.58 2.96
N HIS A 84 7.15 15.36 2.80
CA HIS A 84 7.13 16.78 3.14
C HIS A 84 7.24 17.04 4.65
N ARG A 85 6.78 16.09 5.48
CA ARG A 85 6.71 16.24 6.95
C ARG A 85 7.91 15.62 7.66
N LEU A 86 8.33 14.43 7.22
CA LEU A 86 9.31 13.58 7.90
C LEU A 86 10.68 13.59 7.23
N ASN A 87 10.76 13.90 5.93
CA ASN A 87 11.99 13.84 5.13
C ASN A 87 12.77 12.52 5.37
N GLU A 88 13.92 12.57 6.04
CA GLU A 88 14.74 11.40 6.40
C GLU A 88 13.97 10.39 7.30
N GLY A 89 12.97 10.84 8.05
CA GLY A 89 12.13 9.98 8.90
C GLY A 89 11.10 9.13 8.13
N THR A 90 10.92 9.34 6.82
CA THR A 90 9.92 8.61 6.03
C THR A 90 10.23 7.11 5.98
N ALA A 91 11.50 6.71 5.83
CA ALA A 91 11.89 5.30 5.80
C ALA A 91 11.55 4.59 7.12
N LYS A 92 11.89 5.22 8.25
CA LYS A 92 11.55 4.72 9.59
C LYS A 92 10.03 4.57 9.77
N ALA A 93 9.24 5.56 9.36
CA ALA A 93 7.78 5.48 9.48
C ALA A 93 7.18 4.35 8.61
N MET A 94 7.73 4.10 7.42
CA MET A 94 7.31 2.97 6.59
C MET A 94 7.72 1.63 7.20
N HIS A 95 8.88 1.55 7.86
CA HIS A 95 9.31 0.36 8.60
C HIS A 95 8.39 0.06 9.79
N GLU A 96 8.10 1.04 10.65
CA GLU A 96 7.18 0.90 11.80
C GLU A 96 5.77 0.47 11.35
N MET A 97 5.31 1.01 10.22
CA MET A 97 4.06 0.60 9.59
C MET A 97 4.09 -0.86 9.12
N ALA A 98 5.18 -1.30 8.49
CA ALA A 98 5.37 -2.67 8.04
C ALA A 98 5.44 -3.66 9.22
N GLU A 99 6.19 -3.29 10.26
CA GLU A 99 6.30 -4.06 11.49
C GLU A 99 4.93 -4.22 12.16
N LYS A 100 4.18 -3.11 12.30
CA LYS A 100 2.82 -3.15 12.85
C LYS A 100 1.90 -4.06 12.03
N ALA A 101 1.98 -4.01 10.70
CA ALA A 101 1.19 -4.88 9.83
C ALA A 101 1.53 -6.36 10.06
N SER A 102 2.83 -6.70 10.10
CA SER A 102 3.32 -8.06 10.35
C SER A 102 2.85 -8.60 11.70
N GLN A 103 2.97 -7.80 12.77
CA GLN A 103 2.52 -8.16 14.12
C GLN A 103 1.01 -8.32 14.23
N THR A 104 0.24 -7.44 13.58
CA THR A 104 -1.23 -7.45 13.63
C THR A 104 -1.80 -8.60 12.80
N PHE A 105 -1.12 -8.98 11.72
CA PHE A 105 -1.57 -9.98 10.76
C PHE A 105 -0.48 -11.02 10.45
N PRO A 106 -0.07 -11.83 11.45
CA PRO A 106 1.10 -12.71 11.33
C PRO A 106 0.91 -13.86 10.31
N THR A 107 -0.33 -14.18 9.95
CA THR A 107 -0.66 -15.22 8.96
C THR A 107 -0.92 -14.66 7.56
N SER A 108 -0.98 -13.34 7.42
CA SER A 108 -1.23 -12.67 6.14
C SER A 108 0.07 -12.42 5.39
N ARG A 109 0.00 -12.41 4.07
CA ARG A 109 1.09 -11.90 3.22
C ARG A 109 1.01 -10.38 3.18
N VAL A 110 1.97 -9.69 3.79
CA VAL A 110 2.03 -8.21 3.84
C VAL A 110 2.94 -7.70 2.73
N LEU A 111 2.43 -6.82 1.87
CA LEU A 111 3.16 -6.20 0.78
C LEU A 111 3.36 -4.72 1.07
N ILE A 112 4.62 -4.29 1.13
CA ILE A 112 5.00 -2.89 1.28
C ILE A 112 5.47 -2.37 -0.06
N SER A 113 4.67 -1.48 -0.65
CA SER A 113 5.01 -0.82 -1.89
C SER A 113 5.92 0.37 -1.64
N THR A 114 7.11 0.35 -2.22
CA THR A 114 8.08 1.45 -2.12
C THR A 114 7.53 2.74 -2.74
N LEU A 115 8.12 3.88 -2.40
CA LEU A 115 7.73 5.18 -2.93
C LEU A 115 7.92 5.22 -4.45
N LEU A 116 7.01 5.92 -5.13
CA LEU A 116 7.11 6.20 -6.56
C LEU A 116 7.96 7.46 -6.81
N PRO A 117 8.54 7.61 -8.01
CA PRO A 117 9.14 8.87 -8.43
C PRO A 117 8.15 10.03 -8.32
N ARG A 118 8.66 11.21 -7.98
CA ARG A 118 7.94 12.49 -8.03
C ARG A 118 8.82 13.56 -8.67
N LEU A 119 8.23 14.54 -9.35
CA LEU A 119 8.99 15.65 -9.96
C LEU A 119 9.37 16.75 -8.97
N ASP A 120 8.67 16.84 -7.84
CA ASP A 120 8.92 17.83 -6.78
C ASP A 120 9.96 17.37 -5.73
N VAL A 121 10.47 16.14 -5.86
CA VAL A 121 11.47 15.56 -4.96
C VAL A 121 12.64 15.02 -5.78
N PRO A 122 13.90 15.31 -5.42
CA PRO A 122 15.05 14.76 -6.13
C PRO A 122 15.02 13.22 -6.16
N PRO A 123 15.28 12.58 -7.31
CA PRO A 123 15.26 11.11 -7.42
C PRO A 123 16.16 10.42 -6.40
N SER A 124 17.34 11.00 -6.11
CA SER A 124 18.28 10.46 -5.12
C SER A 124 17.70 10.33 -3.72
N VAL A 125 16.79 11.24 -3.32
CA VAL A 125 16.13 11.19 -2.01
C VAL A 125 15.14 10.02 -1.97
N ILE A 126 14.33 9.86 -3.03
CA ILE A 126 13.38 8.75 -3.15
C ILE A 126 14.13 7.40 -3.19
N ASP A 127 15.22 7.33 -3.94
CA ASP A 127 16.05 6.13 -4.07
C ASP A 127 16.70 5.75 -2.74
N GLN A 128 17.23 6.72 -1.99
CA GLN A 128 17.79 6.51 -0.66
C GLN A 128 16.74 5.97 0.32
N ILE A 129 15.56 6.59 0.38
CA ILE A 129 14.46 6.13 1.24
C ILE A 129 14.02 4.71 0.85
N ASN A 130 13.89 4.45 -0.45
CA ASN A 130 13.48 3.13 -0.95
C ASN A 130 14.54 2.04 -0.67
N GLU A 131 15.83 2.36 -0.69
CA GLU A 131 16.89 1.43 -0.25
C GLU A 131 16.81 1.16 1.25
N GLU A 132 16.63 2.20 2.07
CA GLU A 132 16.51 2.05 3.52
C GLU A 132 15.26 1.23 3.92
N VAL A 133 14.13 1.46 3.25
CA VAL A 133 12.91 0.64 3.44
C VAL A 133 13.15 -0.81 3.02
N ARG A 134 13.88 -1.04 1.92
CA ARG A 134 14.21 -2.40 1.49
C ARG A 134 15.07 -3.13 2.52
N HIS A 135 16.08 -2.45 3.04
CA HIS A 135 16.97 -3.02 4.03
C HIS A 135 16.25 -3.30 5.35
N SER A 136 15.58 -2.29 5.92
CA SER A 136 14.91 -2.38 7.23
C SER A 136 13.72 -3.36 7.25
N CYS A 137 12.98 -3.50 6.15
CA CYS A 137 11.84 -4.43 6.08
C CYS A 137 12.23 -5.86 5.71
N SER A 138 13.46 -6.13 5.24
CA SER A 138 13.89 -7.46 4.78
C SER A 138 13.92 -8.53 5.88
N SER A 139 14.08 -8.11 7.14
CA SER A 139 14.11 -8.97 8.31
C SER A 139 12.73 -9.23 8.92
N LEU A 140 11.70 -8.51 8.48
CA LEU A 140 10.35 -8.66 9.02
C LEU A 140 9.72 -9.95 8.48
N PRO A 141 9.11 -10.78 9.34
CA PRO A 141 8.42 -11.97 8.88
C PRO A 141 7.22 -11.57 8.02
N ASN A 142 6.80 -12.46 7.11
CA ASN A 142 5.62 -12.33 6.26
C ASN A 142 5.46 -11.01 5.47
N VAL A 143 6.51 -10.18 5.41
CA VAL A 143 6.60 -8.92 4.68
C VAL A 143 7.34 -9.12 3.38
N HIS A 144 6.79 -8.58 2.30
CA HIS A 144 7.32 -8.62 0.96
C HIS A 144 7.35 -7.21 0.38
N LEU A 145 8.42 -6.87 -0.32
CA LEU A 145 8.60 -5.54 -0.89
C LEU A 145 8.15 -5.52 -2.35
N VAL A 146 7.36 -4.52 -2.71
CA VAL A 146 7.01 -4.21 -4.11
C VAL A 146 7.82 -2.99 -4.52
N HIS A 147 8.86 -3.22 -5.32
CA HIS A 147 9.70 -2.15 -5.85
C HIS A 147 9.30 -1.78 -7.29
N HIS A 148 9.24 -0.48 -7.56
CA HIS A 148 8.70 0.08 -8.81
C HIS A 148 9.77 0.55 -9.79
N SER A 149 10.76 -0.30 -10.05
CA SER A 149 11.92 0.02 -10.91
C SER A 149 11.57 0.29 -12.38
N SER A 150 10.30 0.15 -12.80
CA SER A 150 9.82 0.46 -14.15
C SER A 150 8.95 1.72 -14.22
N VAL A 151 8.56 2.31 -13.08
CA VAL A 151 7.86 3.60 -13.05
C VAL A 151 8.89 4.72 -13.26
N ARG A 152 8.52 5.74 -14.03
CA ARG A 152 9.43 6.77 -14.56
C ARG A 152 8.71 8.12 -14.58
N PRO A 153 9.43 9.25 -14.64
CA PRO A 153 8.80 10.57 -14.63
C PRO A 153 7.72 10.78 -15.71
N TRP A 154 7.90 10.24 -16.93
CA TRP A 154 6.89 10.33 -18.00
C TRP A 154 5.64 9.48 -17.76
N HIS A 155 5.64 8.63 -16.74
CA HIS A 155 4.43 7.93 -16.28
C HIS A 155 3.59 8.78 -15.31
N LEU A 156 4.00 10.03 -15.02
CA LEU A 156 3.28 10.95 -14.14
C LEU A 156 2.59 12.04 -14.99
N TYR A 157 1.28 12.28 -14.79
CA TYR A 157 0.56 13.30 -15.59
C TYR A 157 0.66 14.72 -15.04
N ASP A 158 0.88 14.88 -13.73
CA ASP A 158 1.05 16.18 -13.05
C ASP A 158 2.35 16.22 -12.24
N GLY A 159 3.24 15.26 -12.47
CA GLY A 159 4.50 15.11 -11.73
C GLY A 159 4.37 14.40 -10.38
N LEU A 160 3.16 14.02 -9.96
CA LEU A 160 2.91 13.30 -8.71
C LEU A 160 2.11 12.02 -8.93
N HIS A 161 1.08 12.07 -9.78
CA HIS A 161 0.12 10.99 -9.97
C HIS A 161 0.34 10.24 -11.28
N LEU A 162 0.09 8.93 -11.27
CA LEU A 162 0.26 8.05 -12.42
C LEU A 162 -0.75 8.33 -13.54
N ASN A 163 -0.26 8.39 -14.78
CA ASN A 163 -1.11 8.28 -15.98
C ASN A 163 -1.53 6.80 -16.21
N GLN A 164 -2.31 6.54 -17.26
CA GLN A 164 -2.86 5.19 -17.51
C GLN A 164 -1.76 4.12 -17.69
N ASP A 165 -0.67 4.45 -18.39
CA ASP A 165 0.47 3.53 -18.55
C ASP A 165 1.19 3.28 -17.22
N GLY A 166 1.39 4.35 -16.43
CA GLY A 166 1.95 4.28 -15.09
C GLY A 166 1.13 3.38 -14.17
N VAL A 167 -0.20 3.53 -14.16
CA VAL A 167 -1.12 2.70 -13.38
C VAL A 167 -1.00 1.24 -13.78
N ARG A 168 -0.91 0.93 -15.08
CA ARG A 168 -0.74 -0.44 -15.57
C ARG A 168 0.57 -1.07 -15.08
N ILE A 169 1.68 -0.33 -15.15
CA ILE A 169 3.00 -0.80 -14.68
C ILE A 169 2.99 -1.02 -13.16
N PHE A 170 2.47 -0.04 -12.41
CA PHE A 170 2.35 -0.10 -10.95
C PHE A 170 1.50 -1.29 -10.49
N ALA A 171 0.31 -1.45 -11.09
CA ALA A 171 -0.59 -2.56 -10.80
C ALA A 171 0.04 -3.92 -11.13
N LYS A 172 0.79 -4.02 -12.23
CA LYS A 172 1.50 -5.25 -12.60
C LYS A 172 2.54 -5.62 -11.54
N ALA A 173 3.37 -4.67 -11.09
CA ALA A 173 4.37 -4.93 -10.07
C ALA A 173 3.74 -5.44 -8.76
N ILE A 174 2.64 -4.82 -8.31
CA ILE A 174 1.87 -5.29 -7.15
C ILE A 174 1.38 -6.71 -7.36
N LYS A 175 0.75 -6.99 -8.51
CA LYS A 175 0.18 -8.30 -8.82
C LYS A 175 1.24 -9.40 -8.86
N ASP A 176 2.40 -9.11 -9.47
CA ASP A 176 3.49 -10.08 -9.60
C ASP A 176 4.03 -10.50 -8.22
N VAL A 177 4.15 -9.58 -7.26
CA VAL A 177 4.60 -9.91 -5.90
C VAL A 177 3.47 -10.54 -5.07
N ALA A 178 2.23 -10.08 -5.26
CA ALA A 178 1.08 -10.56 -4.49
C ALA A 178 0.73 -12.02 -4.83
N LEU A 179 0.84 -12.39 -6.12
CA LEU A 179 0.53 -13.73 -6.64
C LEU A 179 1.78 -14.58 -6.88
N GLY A 180 2.97 -13.98 -6.81
CA GLY A 180 4.23 -14.68 -6.98
C GLY A 180 4.50 -15.70 -5.86
N PRO A 181 5.37 -16.69 -6.10
CA PRO A 181 5.72 -17.69 -5.10
C PRO A 181 6.20 -17.03 -3.81
N ILE A 182 5.84 -17.62 -2.68
CA ILE A 182 6.42 -17.27 -1.38
C ILE A 182 7.87 -17.75 -1.43
N LEU A 183 8.79 -16.86 -1.81
CA LEU A 183 10.20 -17.11 -1.55
C LEU A 183 10.36 -17.03 -0.03
N LEU A 184 10.37 -18.20 0.61
CA LEU A 184 10.92 -18.36 1.94
C LEU A 184 12.37 -17.93 1.82
N ASN A 185 12.75 -16.82 2.47
CA ASN A 185 14.17 -16.49 2.58
C ASN A 185 14.86 -17.68 3.29
N PRO A 186 16.01 -18.16 2.78
CA PRO A 186 16.76 -19.26 3.36
C PRO A 186 17.28 -18.93 4.78
#